data_AF-A0A821VFB5-F1
#
_entry.id   AF-A0A821VFB5-F1
#
_cell.length_a   1.000
_cell.length_b   1.000
_cell.length_c   1.000
_cell.angle_alpha   90.00
_cell.angle_beta   90.00
_cell.angle_gamma   90.00
#
_symmetry.space_group_name_H-M   'P 1'
#
loop_
_entity.id
_entity.type
_entity.pdbx_description
1 polymer ?
#
loop_
_entity_poly.entity_id
_entity_poly.type
_entity_poly.pdbx_seq_one_letter_code
_entity_poly.pdbx_strand_id
1 'polypeptide(L)'
;MSESDNTLIYSNKTFLTCRSPTNSFFLCQTLQNVYSDTKQIHIRWYSFVDENQNENKVDENTHFKESYHDKIEIETILTGIESVIHHSDKTITLQKQDIIETNRLLQKSIKGESNVVKSTKSKKRKVTINSDAASSIRKRRRRTVDVDDIEQNKIPKKSKAKLFKVQSNRFLKENQAVTDYQVDPFFESNVPVPFISSSVQSKLAIRAVILNDAELLKSFIDDVARVYSVHIKRDLPKSFSAIHYAIRNNNIELLQMLVEDLLHPKSDRCSFPEVTLKKQTTGNASIRTLGFRTAEIMASRGAREGNNALLKV
;
A
#
# COMPACT_ATOMS: atom_id res chain seq x y z
N MET A 1 12.89 -42.44 -14.61
CA MET A 1 12.87 -41.40 -13.56
C MET A 1 14.17 -40.64 -13.68
N SER A 2 14.14 -39.48 -14.35
CA SER A 2 15.30 -38.60 -14.46
C SER A 2 15.44 -37.82 -13.16
N GLU A 3 16.52 -38.07 -12.41
CA GLU A 3 16.96 -37.20 -11.32
C GLU A 3 17.20 -35.80 -11.91
N SER A 4 16.30 -34.87 -11.63
CA SER A 4 16.52 -33.47 -11.94
C SER A 4 17.56 -32.94 -10.95
N ASP A 5 18.79 -32.74 -11.42
CA ASP A 5 19.83 -32.04 -10.69
C ASP A 5 19.34 -30.64 -10.31
N ASN A 6 18.87 -30.48 -9.08
CA ASN A 6 18.42 -29.21 -8.54
C ASN A 6 19.64 -28.32 -8.28
N THR A 7 19.98 -27.49 -9.27
CA THR A 7 21.07 -26.52 -9.16
C THR A 7 20.72 -25.45 -8.11
N LEU A 8 21.63 -25.23 -7.15
CA LEU A 8 21.51 -24.18 -6.15
C LEU A 8 21.80 -22.81 -6.79
N ILE A 9 20.84 -21.90 -6.74
CA ILE A 9 20.96 -20.54 -7.28
C ILE A 9 21.43 -19.58 -6.20
N TYR A 10 20.74 -19.58 -5.04
CA TYR A 10 21.09 -18.74 -3.90
C TYR A 10 21.12 -19.55 -2.61
N SER A 11 22.13 -19.33 -1.79
CA SER A 11 22.23 -19.96 -0.48
C SER A 11 21.37 -19.22 0.56
N ASN A 12 21.07 -19.90 1.67
CA ASN A 12 20.40 -19.28 2.81
C ASN A 12 21.19 -18.06 3.32
N LYS A 13 20.48 -16.99 3.69
CA LYS A 13 21.00 -15.71 4.18
C LYS A 13 21.71 -14.85 3.13
N THR A 14 21.57 -15.18 1.85
CA THR A 14 22.05 -14.31 0.75
C THR A 14 21.16 -13.07 0.65
N PHE A 15 21.77 -11.90 0.43
CA PHE A 15 21.05 -10.67 0.18
C PHE A 15 20.63 -10.60 -1.29
N LEU A 16 19.43 -10.13 -1.57
CA LEU A 16 18.86 -10.04 -2.91
C LEU A 16 18.24 -8.66 -3.10
N THR A 17 18.31 -8.17 -4.34
CA THR A 17 17.56 -6.98 -4.77
C THR A 17 16.34 -7.42 -5.56
N CYS A 18 15.19 -6.85 -5.23
CA CYS A 18 13.92 -7.15 -5.87
C CYS A 18 13.37 -5.90 -6.55
N ARG A 19 12.69 -6.08 -7.69
CA ARG A 19 12.07 -4.97 -8.40
C ARG A 19 10.81 -4.49 -7.69
N SER A 20 10.69 -3.18 -7.51
CA SER A 20 9.46 -2.52 -7.06
C SER A 20 8.54 -2.20 -8.24
N PRO A 21 7.20 -2.21 -8.05
CA PRO A 21 6.25 -1.65 -9.00
C PRO A 21 6.49 -0.16 -9.31
N THR A 22 7.11 0.58 -8.40
CA THR A 22 7.40 2.02 -8.55
C THR A 22 8.67 2.32 -9.35
N ASN A 23 9.24 1.33 -10.06
CA ASN A 23 10.51 1.44 -10.79
C ASN A 23 11.72 1.77 -9.89
N SER A 24 11.65 1.41 -8.62
CA SER A 24 12.77 1.34 -7.68
C SER A 24 13.15 -0.12 -7.41
N PHE A 25 14.09 -0.35 -6.50
CA PHE A 25 14.41 -1.69 -6.00
C PHE A 25 14.32 -1.75 -4.48
N PHE A 26 13.97 -2.93 -3.97
CA PHE A 26 13.95 -3.24 -2.55
C PHE A 26 15.08 -4.21 -2.20
N LEU A 27 15.53 -4.18 -0.94
CA LEU A 27 16.53 -5.10 -0.41
C LEU A 27 15.84 -6.16 0.45
N CYS A 28 16.18 -7.43 0.22
CA CYS A 28 15.74 -8.54 1.05
C CYS A 28 16.85 -9.56 1.28
N GLN A 29 16.61 -10.50 2.19
CA GLN A 29 17.52 -11.60 2.49
C GLN A 29 16.76 -12.92 2.45
N THR A 30 17.36 -13.95 1.85
CA THR A 30 16.77 -15.30 1.79
C THR A 30 16.80 -15.97 3.16
N LEU A 31 15.73 -16.67 3.52
CA LEU A 31 15.65 -17.49 4.74
C LEU A 31 15.82 -18.99 4.47
N GLN A 32 15.93 -19.37 3.19
CA GLN A 32 16.07 -20.74 2.72
C GLN A 32 17.01 -20.82 1.51
N ASN A 33 17.50 -22.02 1.20
CA ASN A 33 18.21 -22.27 -0.06
C ASN A 33 17.23 -22.20 -1.23
N VAL A 34 17.64 -21.55 -2.31
CA VAL A 34 16.85 -21.36 -3.53
C VAL A 34 17.45 -22.23 -4.63
N TYR A 35 16.64 -23.14 -5.16
CA TYR A 35 17.02 -24.05 -6.24
C TYR A 35 16.28 -23.69 -7.54
N SER A 36 16.74 -24.23 -8.66
CA SER A 36 16.15 -23.99 -9.99
C SER A 36 14.66 -24.35 -10.12
N ASP A 37 14.16 -25.28 -9.32
CA ASP A 37 12.76 -25.70 -9.31
C ASP A 37 11.87 -24.85 -8.37
N THR A 38 12.46 -24.00 -7.53
CA THR A 38 11.73 -23.23 -6.53
C THR A 38 10.95 -22.09 -7.17
N LYS A 39 9.62 -22.13 -7.03
CA LYS A 39 8.71 -21.07 -7.53
C LYS A 39 8.61 -19.88 -6.58
N GLN A 40 8.56 -20.16 -5.27
CA GLN A 40 8.37 -19.15 -4.22
C GLN A 40 9.49 -19.24 -3.18
N ILE A 41 9.95 -18.06 -2.75
CA ILE A 41 11.09 -17.91 -1.86
C ILE A 41 10.65 -17.19 -0.58
N HIS A 42 11.03 -17.78 0.56
CA HIS A 42 10.88 -17.15 1.86
C HIS A 42 12.00 -16.11 2.09
N ILE A 43 11.60 -14.87 2.34
CA ILE A 43 12.52 -13.74 2.49
C ILE A 43 12.26 -12.92 3.75
N ARG A 44 13.26 -12.13 4.13
CA ARG A 44 13.19 -11.06 5.13
C ARG A 44 13.44 -9.72 4.44
N TRP A 45 12.53 -8.79 4.57
CA TRP A 45 12.63 -7.43 4.01
C TRP A 45 13.50 -6.52 4.86
N TYR A 46 14.16 -5.57 4.19
CA TYR A 46 14.92 -4.50 4.80
C TYR A 46 14.32 -3.13 4.43
N SER A 47 13.98 -2.34 5.44
CA SER A 47 13.42 -1.00 5.29
C SER A 47 14.47 0.09 5.47
N PHE A 48 14.27 1.24 4.81
CA PHE A 48 15.09 2.43 5.00
C PHE A 48 14.97 2.97 6.43
N VAL A 49 16.09 3.40 7.02
CA VAL A 49 16.13 3.98 8.38
C VAL A 49 15.91 5.49 8.36
N ASP A 50 16.33 6.17 7.29
CA ASP A 50 16.24 7.62 7.18
C ASP A 50 14.89 8.06 6.59
N GLU A 51 14.13 8.87 7.33
CA GLU A 51 12.84 9.44 6.89
C GLU A 51 12.95 10.39 5.68
N ASN A 52 14.16 10.86 5.37
CA ASN A 52 14.41 11.89 4.35
C ASN A 52 14.90 11.36 3.00
N GLN A 53 15.02 10.03 2.82
CA GLN A 53 15.51 9.47 1.56
C GLN A 53 14.33 9.04 0.67
N ASN A 54 14.26 9.66 -0.52
CA ASN A 54 13.34 9.25 -1.57
C ASN A 54 13.69 7.81 -2.00
N GLU A 55 12.70 6.91 -2.07
CA GLU A 55 12.85 5.53 -2.57
C GLU A 55 13.55 5.44 -3.94
N ASN A 56 13.53 6.54 -4.70
CA ASN A 56 14.08 6.65 -6.04
C ASN A 56 15.60 6.95 -6.09
N LYS A 57 16.26 7.15 -4.94
CA LYS A 57 17.71 7.44 -4.87
C LYS A 57 18.35 6.67 -3.71
N VAL A 58 18.73 5.44 -3.99
CA VAL A 58 19.57 4.62 -3.08
C VAL A 58 21.03 4.94 -3.37
N ASP A 59 21.72 5.50 -2.38
CA ASP A 59 23.14 5.84 -2.41
C ASP A 59 23.90 5.04 -1.32
N GLU A 60 25.21 5.20 -1.22
CA GLU A 60 26.05 4.50 -0.22
C GLU A 60 25.70 4.85 1.24
N ASN A 61 25.13 6.03 1.44
CA ASN A 61 24.72 6.51 2.76
C ASN A 61 23.33 5.98 3.15
N THR A 62 22.71 5.16 2.32
CA THR A 62 21.39 4.61 2.58
C THR A 62 21.48 3.42 3.53
N HIS A 63 21.02 3.63 4.77
CA HIS A 63 20.99 2.60 5.79
C HIS A 63 19.70 1.78 5.76
N PHE A 64 19.87 0.47 5.77
CA PHE A 64 18.81 -0.53 5.77
C PHE A 64 18.71 -1.23 7.12
N LYS A 65 17.49 -1.53 7.58
CA LYS A 65 17.23 -2.27 8.81
C LYS A 65 16.21 -3.38 8.58
N GLU A 66 16.39 -4.49 9.31
CA GLU A 66 15.47 -5.62 9.27
C GLU A 66 14.02 -5.19 9.60
N SER A 67 13.08 -5.66 8.78
CA SER A 67 11.67 -5.31 8.88
C SER A 67 10.81 -6.56 9.14
N TYR A 68 10.13 -7.10 8.12
CA TYR A 68 9.20 -8.23 8.24
C TYR A 68 9.58 -9.40 7.32
N HIS A 69 8.93 -10.56 7.51
CA HIS A 69 9.11 -11.76 6.69
C HIS A 69 7.98 -11.87 5.66
N ASP A 70 8.32 -12.36 4.46
CA ASP A 70 7.36 -12.47 3.36
C ASP A 70 7.72 -13.61 2.39
N LYS A 71 6.84 -13.89 1.42
CA LYS A 71 7.09 -14.82 0.31
C LYS A 71 7.02 -14.09 -1.03
N ILE A 72 8.03 -14.26 -1.87
CA ILE A 72 8.08 -13.66 -3.20
C ILE A 72 8.31 -14.71 -4.29
N GLU A 73 7.94 -14.37 -5.52
CA GLU A 73 8.24 -15.18 -6.70
C GLU A 73 9.65 -14.91 -7.21
N ILE A 74 10.33 -15.95 -7.70
CA ILE A 74 11.73 -15.85 -8.16
C ILE A 74 11.93 -14.85 -9.31
N GLU A 75 10.89 -14.60 -10.10
CA GLU A 75 10.90 -13.67 -11.24
C GLU A 75 11.05 -12.20 -10.83
N THR A 76 10.76 -11.87 -9.57
CA THR A 76 10.86 -10.51 -9.05
C THR A 76 12.28 -10.11 -8.65
N ILE A 77 13.20 -11.08 -8.57
CA ILE A 77 14.59 -10.87 -8.16
C ILE A 77 15.38 -10.28 -9.33
N LEU A 78 16.11 -9.20 -9.08
CA LEU A 78 17.00 -8.57 -10.04
C LEU A 78 18.39 -9.22 -10.00
N THR A 79 18.99 -9.27 -8.80
CA THR A 79 20.35 -9.77 -8.60
C THR A 79 20.61 -10.10 -7.13
N GLY A 80 21.47 -11.09 -6.88
CA GLY A 80 22.01 -11.39 -5.56
C GLY A 80 23.21 -10.50 -5.23
N ILE A 81 23.31 -10.12 -3.95
CA ILE A 81 24.38 -9.32 -3.39
C ILE A 81 25.22 -10.25 -2.50
N GLU A 82 26.50 -10.39 -2.85
CA GLU A 82 27.42 -11.30 -2.17
C GLU A 82 27.85 -10.78 -0.80
N SER A 83 28.06 -9.46 -0.68
CA SER A 83 28.58 -8.87 0.55
C SER A 83 27.94 -7.52 0.82
N VAL A 84 27.64 -7.28 2.10
CA VAL A 84 27.03 -6.03 2.54
C VAL A 84 27.78 -5.47 3.74
N ILE A 85 27.83 -4.14 3.85
CA ILE A 85 28.57 -3.47 4.93
C ILE A 85 27.65 -3.40 6.15
N HIS A 86 28.08 -4.03 7.24
CA HIS A 86 27.38 -4.01 8.51
C HIS A 86 27.88 -2.87 9.39
N HIS A 87 26.96 -2.10 9.96
CA HIS A 87 27.26 -1.02 10.91
C HIS A 87 26.99 -1.47 12.36
N SER A 88 27.55 -0.74 13.33
CA SER A 88 27.35 -1.00 14.78
C SER A 88 25.88 -1.01 15.20
N ASP A 89 25.05 -0.25 14.48
CA ASP A 89 23.67 0.05 14.86
C ASP A 89 22.68 -1.01 14.34
N LYS A 90 23.20 -2.19 13.94
CA LYS A 90 22.46 -3.26 13.25
C LYS A 90 21.84 -2.81 11.92
N THR A 91 22.37 -1.72 11.35
CA THR A 91 22.02 -1.25 10.03
C THR A 91 23.02 -1.78 9.01
N ILE A 92 22.59 -1.81 7.76
CA ILE A 92 23.32 -2.41 6.65
C ILE A 92 23.35 -1.39 5.51
N THR A 93 24.46 -1.30 4.77
CA THR A 93 24.59 -0.44 3.57
C THR A 93 25.17 -1.23 2.40
N LEU A 94 24.64 -0.98 1.20
CA LEU A 94 25.11 -1.62 -0.03
C LEU A 94 26.41 -1.00 -0.54
N GLN A 95 27.22 -1.78 -1.27
CA GLN A 95 28.41 -1.24 -1.93
C GLN A 95 28.02 -0.44 -3.19
N LYS A 96 28.89 0.52 -3.58
CA LYS A 96 28.71 1.32 -4.80
C LYS A 96 28.47 0.47 -6.05
N GLN A 97 29.25 -0.60 -6.19
CA GLN A 97 29.23 -1.46 -7.37
C GLN A 97 27.88 -2.15 -7.50
N ASP A 98 27.41 -2.76 -6.41
CA ASP A 98 26.12 -3.45 -6.35
C ASP A 98 24.95 -2.51 -6.65
N ILE A 99 24.99 -1.26 -6.15
CA ILE A 99 23.97 -0.25 -6.44
C ILE A 99 23.94 0.09 -7.93
N ILE A 100 25.11 0.28 -8.55
CA ILE A 100 25.22 0.60 -9.98
C ILE A 100 24.73 -0.58 -10.83
N GLU A 101 25.11 -1.80 -10.49
CA GLU A 101 24.69 -3.01 -11.20
C GLU A 101 23.18 -3.25 -11.08
N THR A 102 22.64 -3.11 -9.87
CA THR A 102 21.20 -3.25 -9.61
C THR A 102 20.43 -2.22 -10.44
N ASN A 103 20.85 -0.96 -10.45
CA ASN A 103 20.23 0.08 -11.27
C ASN A 103 20.34 -0.22 -12.77
N ARG A 104 21.47 -0.75 -13.23
CA ARG A 104 21.64 -1.16 -14.64
C ARG A 104 20.67 -2.28 -15.02
N LEU A 105 20.51 -3.29 -14.16
CA LEU A 105 19.58 -4.41 -14.37
C LEU A 105 18.12 -3.95 -14.31
N LEU A 106 17.78 -3.08 -13.37
CA LEU A 106 16.46 -2.45 -13.25
C LEU A 106 16.08 -1.71 -14.54
N GLN A 107 16.99 -0.87 -15.06
CA GLN A 107 16.78 -0.17 -16.33
C GLN A 107 16.63 -1.13 -17.53
N LYS A 108 17.35 -2.25 -17.53
CA LYS A 108 17.23 -3.30 -18.55
C LYS A 108 15.85 -3.98 -18.48
N SER A 109 15.38 -4.29 -17.27
CA SER A 109 14.07 -4.90 -17.02
C SER A 109 12.94 -3.99 -17.51
N ILE A 110 12.96 -2.70 -17.14
CA ILE A 110 11.98 -1.69 -17.58
C ILE A 110 11.95 -1.54 -19.10
N LYS A 111 13.13 -1.48 -19.75
CA LYS A 111 13.21 -1.41 -21.22
C LYS A 111 12.66 -2.66 -21.90
N GLY A 112 12.88 -3.84 -21.32
CA GLY A 112 12.36 -5.12 -21.81
C GLY A 112 10.83 -5.11 -21.92
N GLU A 113 10.13 -4.67 -20.87
CA GLU A 113 8.67 -4.53 -20.87
C GLU A 113 8.18 -3.56 -21.94
N SER A 114 8.83 -2.39 -22.06
CA SER A 114 8.45 -1.40 -23.05
C SER A 114 8.56 -1.90 -24.50
N ASN A 115 9.46 -2.85 -24.76
CA ASN A 115 9.63 -3.46 -26.09
C ASN A 115 8.60 -4.55 -26.38
N VAL A 116 8.15 -5.32 -25.38
CA VAL A 116 7.06 -6.31 -25.50
C VAL A 116 5.73 -5.61 -25.82
N VAL A 117 5.49 -4.44 -25.25
CA VAL A 117 4.29 -3.62 -25.53
C VAL A 117 4.33 -3.00 -26.94
N LYS A 118 5.52 -2.77 -27.51
CA LYS A 118 5.69 -2.22 -28.87
C LYS A 118 5.60 -3.28 -29.97
N SER A 119 6.09 -4.50 -29.72
CA SER A 119 6.04 -5.61 -30.69
C SER A 119 4.64 -6.16 -30.93
N THR A 120 3.73 -6.00 -29.96
CA THR A 120 2.31 -6.40 -30.09
C THR A 120 1.43 -5.38 -30.84
N LYS A 121 1.90 -4.14 -31.06
CA LYS A 121 1.11 -3.06 -31.68
C LYS A 121 1.57 -2.60 -33.08
N SER A 122 2.50 -3.30 -33.74
CA SER A 122 3.02 -2.81 -35.04
C SER A 122 3.41 -3.90 -36.05
N LYS A 123 2.41 -4.67 -36.52
CA LYS A 123 2.44 -5.25 -37.88
C LYS A 123 1.55 -4.44 -38.82
N LYS A 124 1.99 -3.23 -39.16
CA LYS A 124 1.71 -2.59 -40.46
C LYS A 124 3.02 -2.06 -41.02
N ARG A 125 3.44 -2.69 -42.11
CA ARG A 125 4.59 -2.31 -42.95
C ARG A 125 4.44 -0.86 -43.41
N LYS A 126 5.51 -0.07 -43.30
CA LYS A 126 6.00 0.74 -44.42
C LYS A 126 7.51 0.93 -44.29
N VAL A 127 8.18 0.33 -45.25
CA VAL A 127 9.59 0.51 -45.58
C VAL A 127 9.73 1.86 -46.27
N THR A 128 10.69 2.67 -45.82
CA THR A 128 11.39 3.62 -46.69
C THR A 128 12.80 3.80 -46.17
N ILE A 129 13.74 3.32 -46.98
CA ILE A 129 15.18 3.53 -46.91
C ILE A 129 15.47 4.86 -47.62
N ASN A 130 16.42 5.63 -47.09
CA ASN A 130 17.45 6.44 -47.77
C ASN A 130 18.24 7.13 -46.64
N SER A 131 19.46 6.69 -46.32
CA SER A 131 20.74 7.13 -46.91
C SER A 131 20.89 8.65 -46.96
N ASP A 132 21.77 9.21 -46.12
CA ASP A 132 23.00 9.84 -46.60
C ASP A 132 23.88 10.36 -45.46
N ALA A 133 25.17 10.32 -45.76
CA ALA A 133 26.30 10.54 -44.87
C ALA A 133 26.63 12.03 -44.66
N ALA A 134 27.26 12.28 -43.51
CA ALA A 134 28.35 13.24 -43.26
C ALA A 134 28.25 14.71 -43.75
N SER A 135 28.14 15.62 -42.79
CA SER A 135 28.89 16.89 -42.62
C SER A 135 28.11 17.75 -41.60
N SER A 136 28.64 18.57 -40.70
CA SER A 136 29.83 19.41 -40.75
C SER A 136 30.32 19.80 -39.35
N ILE A 137 31.64 19.89 -39.25
CA ILE A 137 32.47 20.48 -38.20
C ILE A 137 32.36 22.02 -38.13
N ARG A 138 32.35 22.58 -36.90
CA ARG A 138 32.74 23.95 -36.41
C ARG A 138 31.65 24.56 -35.51
N LYS A 139 31.91 25.24 -34.38
CA LYS A 139 33.11 25.93 -33.89
C LYS A 139 33.00 26.15 -32.37
N ARG A 140 34.02 25.73 -31.63
CA ARG A 140 34.33 26.18 -30.26
C ARG A 140 34.71 27.67 -30.31
N ARG A 141 34.13 28.50 -29.43
CA ARG A 141 34.75 29.77 -28.98
C ARG A 141 35.04 29.68 -27.49
N ARG A 142 36.33 29.61 -27.19
CA ARG A 142 36.94 29.88 -25.88
C ARG A 142 36.79 31.38 -25.58
N ARG A 143 36.40 31.74 -24.35
CA ARG A 143 36.71 33.05 -23.78
C ARG A 143 37.77 32.84 -22.71
N THR A 144 38.79 33.68 -22.80
CA THR A 144 40.00 33.75 -21.99
C THR A 144 39.68 34.27 -20.60
N VAL A 145 40.45 33.75 -19.64
CA VAL A 145 40.56 34.20 -18.27
C VAL A 145 41.63 35.29 -18.26
N ASP A 146 41.32 36.44 -17.69
CA ASP A 146 42.33 37.36 -17.15
C ASP A 146 42.23 37.27 -15.62
N VAL A 147 43.39 37.00 -15.03
CA VAL A 147 43.69 36.92 -13.61
C VAL A 147 44.13 38.33 -13.20
N ASP A 148 43.53 38.88 -12.15
CA ASP A 148 44.24 39.56 -11.06
C ASP A 148 43.21 40.02 -10.00
N ASP A 149 43.38 39.49 -8.79
CA ASP A 149 43.17 40.11 -7.47
C ASP A 149 42.70 39.06 -6.43
N ILE A 150 43.73 38.55 -5.75
CA ILE A 150 43.65 37.85 -4.48
C ILE A 150 43.33 38.90 -3.42
N GLU A 151 42.20 38.80 -2.70
CA GLU A 151 42.22 38.63 -1.24
C GLU A 151 40.83 38.54 -0.56
N GLN A 152 40.84 37.83 0.58
CA GLN A 152 39.89 37.86 1.71
C GLN A 152 38.66 36.95 1.67
N ASN A 153 38.94 35.72 2.13
CA ASN A 153 38.08 34.86 2.96
C ASN A 153 36.98 35.61 3.73
N LYS A 154 35.73 35.47 3.28
CA LYS A 154 34.53 35.64 4.11
C LYS A 154 33.79 34.32 4.19
N ILE A 155 33.83 33.73 5.39
CA ILE A 155 33.03 32.58 5.81
C ILE A 155 31.57 32.79 5.36
N PRO A 156 30.93 31.85 4.64
CA PRO A 156 29.54 31.99 4.28
C PRO A 156 28.71 31.95 5.56
N LYS A 157 28.13 33.10 5.94
CA LYS A 157 27.16 33.17 7.03
C LYS A 157 26.00 32.24 6.69
N LYS A 158 25.86 31.15 7.46
CA LYS A 158 24.70 30.24 7.40
C LYS A 158 23.45 31.11 7.42
N SER A 159 22.71 31.13 6.32
CA SER A 159 21.38 31.73 6.28
C SER A 159 20.57 31.00 7.34
N LYS A 160 20.17 31.70 8.40
CA LYS A 160 19.27 31.14 9.42
C LYS A 160 18.05 30.61 8.66
N ALA A 161 17.85 29.30 8.70
CA ALA A 161 16.64 28.70 8.17
C ALA A 161 15.46 29.45 8.79
N LYS A 162 14.57 29.98 7.95
CA LYS A 162 13.32 30.55 8.44
C LYS A 162 12.58 29.40 9.10
N LEU A 163 12.61 29.35 10.44
CA LEU A 163 11.69 28.54 11.21
C LEU A 163 10.30 28.99 10.75
N PHE A 164 9.62 28.16 9.97
CA PHE A 164 8.21 28.33 9.74
C PHE A 164 7.58 28.37 11.13
N LYS A 165 7.05 29.53 11.53
CA LYS A 165 6.22 29.61 12.72
C LYS A 165 5.13 28.59 12.50
N VAL A 166 5.19 27.46 13.22
CA VAL A 166 4.05 26.57 13.38
C VAL A 166 2.98 27.48 13.96
N GLN A 167 2.06 27.93 13.10
CA GLN A 167 0.87 28.61 13.57
C GLN A 167 0.21 27.58 14.46
N SER A 168 0.18 27.86 15.77
CA SER A 168 -0.56 27.02 16.68
C SER A 168 -2.00 27.13 16.20
N ASN A 169 -2.49 26.08 15.54
CA ASN A 169 -3.88 25.92 15.14
C ASN A 169 -4.73 25.75 16.41
N ARG A 170 -4.65 26.70 17.35
CA ARG A 170 -5.48 26.73 18.57
C ARG A 170 -6.95 26.83 18.21
N PHE A 171 -7.26 27.31 17.00
CA PHE A 171 -8.58 27.31 16.43
C PHE A 171 -8.52 26.55 15.10
N LEU A 172 -8.91 25.28 15.15
CA LEU A 172 -9.17 24.48 13.95
C LEU A 172 -10.23 25.21 13.13
N LYS A 173 -9.95 25.45 11.85
CA LYS A 173 -10.94 25.94 10.91
C LYS A 173 -11.61 24.75 10.26
N GLU A 174 -12.92 24.82 10.11
CA GLU A 174 -13.68 23.81 9.42
C GLU A 174 -13.21 23.65 7.98
N ASN A 175 -13.12 22.40 7.52
CA ASN A 175 -12.74 22.10 6.15
C ASN A 175 -13.97 22.18 5.26
N GLN A 176 -14.12 23.28 4.52
CA GLN A 176 -15.24 23.52 3.60
C GLN A 176 -15.35 22.51 2.45
N ALA A 177 -14.32 21.68 2.22
CA ALA A 177 -14.37 20.61 1.22
C ALA A 177 -15.15 19.37 1.70
N VAL A 178 -15.41 19.25 3.00
CA VAL A 178 -16.19 18.14 3.56
C VAL A 178 -17.67 18.46 3.43
N THR A 179 -18.43 17.55 2.84
CA THR A 179 -19.88 17.68 2.72
C THR A 179 -20.55 17.29 4.03
N ASP A 180 -21.31 18.21 4.61
CA ASP A 180 -22.08 17.93 5.82
C ASP A 180 -23.39 17.22 5.47
N TYR A 181 -23.50 15.96 5.90
CA TYR A 181 -24.73 15.18 5.78
C TYR A 181 -25.57 15.34 7.04
N GLN A 182 -26.81 15.79 6.88
CA GLN A 182 -27.78 15.87 7.99
C GLN A 182 -28.30 14.49 8.40
N VAL A 183 -28.27 13.53 7.47
CA VAL A 183 -28.85 12.18 7.57
C VAL A 183 -27.85 11.17 7.04
N ASP A 184 -27.82 9.96 7.60
CA ASP A 184 -26.85 8.93 7.22
C ASP A 184 -27.00 8.54 5.73
N PRO A 185 -25.97 8.78 4.90
CA PRO A 185 -26.02 8.47 3.47
C PRO A 185 -26.09 6.97 3.16
N PHE A 186 -25.70 6.10 4.10
CA PHE A 186 -25.67 4.66 3.87
C PHE A 186 -27.01 3.98 4.06
N PHE A 187 -27.91 4.53 4.88
CA PHE A 187 -29.16 3.86 5.26
C PHE A 187 -30.42 4.68 5.11
N GLU A 188 -30.34 6.00 5.30
CA GLU A 188 -31.53 6.84 5.46
C GLU A 188 -31.73 7.83 4.30
N SER A 189 -30.71 8.05 3.48
CA SER A 189 -30.81 8.92 2.29
C SER A 189 -30.70 8.13 1.00
N ASN A 190 -31.21 8.71 -0.11
CA ASN A 190 -31.07 8.12 -1.45
C ASN A 190 -29.81 8.59 -2.21
N VAL A 191 -28.78 9.07 -1.52
CA VAL A 191 -27.54 9.54 -2.15
C VAL A 191 -26.76 8.35 -2.74
N PRO A 192 -26.23 8.42 -3.97
CA PRO A 192 -25.44 7.32 -4.52
C PRO A 192 -24.14 7.14 -3.72
N VAL A 193 -23.90 5.92 -3.26
CA VAL A 193 -22.72 5.56 -2.46
C VAL A 193 -21.72 4.83 -3.35
N PRO A 194 -20.43 5.23 -3.38
CA PRO A 194 -19.41 4.53 -4.15
C PRO A 194 -19.14 3.14 -3.57
N PHE A 195 -18.63 2.23 -4.38
CA PHE A 195 -18.19 0.94 -3.89
C PHE A 195 -16.98 1.08 -2.96
N ILE A 196 -17.13 0.61 -1.71
CA ILE A 196 -16.08 0.67 -0.67
C ILE A 196 -15.56 -0.72 -0.36
N SER A 197 -16.46 -1.66 -0.06
CA SER A 197 -16.13 -3.06 0.24
C SER A 197 -17.35 -3.95 0.03
N SER A 198 -17.13 -5.26 -0.11
CA SER A 198 -18.22 -6.23 -0.22
C SER A 198 -19.12 -6.25 1.01
N SER A 199 -18.55 -6.04 2.21
CA SER A 199 -19.34 -5.95 3.45
C SER A 199 -20.24 -4.72 3.48
N VAL A 200 -19.74 -3.55 3.08
CA VAL A 200 -20.54 -2.32 3.02
C VAL A 200 -21.60 -2.41 1.93
N GLN A 201 -21.25 -2.90 0.74
CA GLN A 201 -22.19 -3.07 -0.36
C GLN A 201 -23.34 -4.00 0.02
N SER A 202 -23.03 -5.09 0.74
CA SER A 202 -24.02 -6.02 1.27
C SER A 202 -25.00 -5.37 2.26
N LYS A 203 -24.53 -4.39 3.04
CA LYS A 203 -25.41 -3.64 3.97
C LYS A 203 -26.32 -2.65 3.26
N LEU A 204 -26.01 -2.21 2.03
CA LEU A 204 -26.89 -1.31 1.27
C LEU A 204 -28.24 -1.95 0.93
N ALA A 205 -28.35 -3.28 0.95
CA ALA A 205 -29.65 -3.92 0.84
C ALA A 205 -30.60 -3.56 2.00
N ILE A 206 -30.06 -3.31 3.20
CA ILE A 206 -30.85 -2.80 4.33
C ILE A 206 -31.41 -1.41 4.01
N ARG A 207 -30.62 -0.56 3.35
CA ARG A 207 -31.07 0.76 2.90
C ARG A 207 -32.24 0.67 1.92
N ALA A 208 -32.14 -0.21 0.92
CA ALA A 208 -33.22 -0.43 -0.04
C ALA A 208 -34.53 -0.80 0.67
N VAL A 209 -34.45 -1.66 1.70
CA VAL A 209 -35.61 -2.02 2.53
C VAL A 209 -36.13 -0.86 3.37
N ILE A 210 -35.25 -0.09 4.01
CA ILE A 210 -35.65 1.08 4.82
C ILE A 210 -36.36 2.12 3.96
N LEU A 211 -35.88 2.36 2.75
CA LEU A 211 -36.46 3.30 1.78
C LEU A 211 -37.67 2.73 1.01
N ASN A 212 -38.02 1.46 1.23
CA ASN A 212 -39.05 0.73 0.50
C ASN A 212 -38.83 0.69 -1.04
N ASP A 213 -37.58 0.59 -1.48
CA ASP A 213 -37.20 0.56 -2.89
C ASP A 213 -36.93 -0.88 -3.36
N ALA A 214 -37.90 -1.45 -4.08
CA ALA A 214 -37.84 -2.82 -4.59
C ALA A 214 -36.84 -3.00 -5.74
N GLU A 215 -36.71 -2.01 -6.62
CA GLU A 215 -35.81 -2.06 -7.77
C GLU A 215 -34.36 -2.05 -7.29
N LEU A 216 -34.07 -1.18 -6.32
CA LEU A 216 -32.75 -1.11 -5.71
C LEU A 216 -32.40 -2.41 -4.97
N LEU A 217 -33.35 -3.01 -4.25
CA LEU A 217 -33.10 -4.29 -3.57
C LEU A 217 -32.79 -5.40 -4.57
N LYS A 218 -33.56 -5.48 -5.66
CA LYS A 218 -33.32 -6.45 -6.73
C LYS A 218 -31.94 -6.29 -7.34
N SER A 219 -31.50 -5.05 -7.57
CA SER A 219 -30.14 -4.77 -8.08
C SER A 219 -29.04 -5.34 -7.18
N PHE A 220 -29.20 -5.31 -5.86
CA PHE A 220 -28.24 -5.87 -4.91
C PHE A 220 -28.33 -7.39 -4.78
N ILE A 221 -29.53 -7.97 -4.92
CA ILE A 221 -29.70 -9.43 -5.00
C ILE A 221 -29.04 -9.97 -6.27
N ASP A 222 -29.11 -9.24 -7.38
CA ASP A 222 -28.51 -9.57 -8.68
C ASP A 222 -27.00 -9.33 -8.76
N ASP A 223 -26.44 -8.42 -7.95
CA ASP A 223 -25.01 -8.14 -7.91
C ASP A 223 -24.19 -9.23 -7.19
N VAL A 224 -23.90 -10.31 -7.91
CA VAL A 224 -23.10 -11.44 -7.42
C VAL A 224 -21.63 -11.07 -7.21
N ALA A 225 -21.10 -10.11 -7.98
CA ALA A 225 -19.68 -9.78 -8.01
C ALA A 225 -19.24 -8.94 -6.80
N ARG A 226 -20.12 -8.09 -6.26
CA ARG A 226 -19.77 -7.14 -5.18
C ARG A 226 -20.49 -7.42 -3.87
N VAL A 227 -21.62 -8.15 -3.89
CA VAL A 227 -22.41 -8.45 -2.69
C VAL A 227 -22.16 -9.89 -2.23
N TYR A 228 -21.65 -10.03 -1.01
CA TYR A 228 -21.44 -11.34 -0.38
C TYR A 228 -22.75 -11.93 0.14
N SER A 229 -23.56 -11.15 0.85
CA SER A 229 -24.83 -11.62 1.39
C SER A 229 -25.77 -10.45 1.67
N VAL A 230 -27.02 -10.59 1.26
CA VAL A 230 -28.07 -9.57 1.48
C VAL A 230 -28.58 -9.59 2.94
N HIS A 231 -28.30 -10.66 3.69
CA HIS A 231 -28.82 -10.89 5.05
C HIS A 231 -27.86 -10.47 6.16
N ILE A 232 -26.85 -9.64 5.84
CA ILE A 232 -25.91 -9.12 6.84
C ILE A 232 -26.65 -8.25 7.86
N LYS A 233 -26.16 -8.29 9.11
CA LYS A 233 -26.64 -7.44 10.21
C LYS A 233 -26.05 -6.04 10.09
N ARG A 234 -26.84 -5.01 10.39
CA ARG A 234 -26.44 -3.60 10.26
C ARG A 234 -25.23 -3.27 11.15
N ASP A 235 -25.43 -3.35 12.46
CA ASP A 235 -24.44 -2.95 13.48
C ASP A 235 -24.37 -3.98 14.61
N LEU A 236 -23.35 -3.87 15.46
CA LEU A 236 -23.22 -4.69 16.67
C LEU A 236 -24.35 -4.44 17.70
N PRO A 237 -24.71 -3.19 18.06
CA PRO A 237 -25.82 -2.92 18.98
C PRO A 237 -27.21 -3.11 18.35
N LYS A 238 -27.34 -2.89 17.03
CA LYS A 238 -28.58 -3.08 16.27
C LYS A 238 -28.37 -4.22 15.28
N SER A 239 -28.56 -5.44 15.77
CA SER A 239 -28.33 -6.68 15.04
C SER A 239 -29.45 -7.03 14.04
N PHE A 240 -30.15 -6.02 13.52
CA PHE A 240 -31.21 -6.20 12.53
C PHE A 240 -30.63 -6.37 11.13
N SER A 241 -31.15 -7.36 10.41
CA SER A 241 -30.88 -7.59 8.99
C SER A 241 -32.00 -7.01 8.13
N ALA A 242 -31.83 -7.04 6.80
CA ALA A 242 -32.83 -6.58 5.84
C ALA A 242 -34.23 -7.19 6.08
N ILE A 243 -34.30 -8.47 6.44
CA ILE A 243 -35.57 -9.17 6.76
C ILE A 243 -36.29 -8.51 7.94
N HIS A 244 -35.56 -8.17 9.00
CA HIS A 244 -36.14 -7.55 10.19
C HIS A 244 -36.74 -6.17 9.87
N TYR A 245 -36.07 -5.41 9.00
CA TYR A 245 -36.58 -4.11 8.55
C TYR A 245 -37.80 -4.27 7.62
N ALA A 246 -37.82 -5.29 6.76
CA ALA A 246 -38.97 -5.57 5.90
C ALA A 246 -40.22 -5.93 6.71
N ILE A 247 -40.05 -6.77 7.75
CA ILE A 247 -41.12 -7.11 8.71
C ILE A 247 -41.59 -5.85 9.43
N ARG A 248 -40.67 -5.01 9.94
CA ARG A 248 -41.02 -3.79 10.66
C ARG A 248 -41.79 -2.78 9.80
N ASN A 249 -41.46 -2.73 8.51
CA ASN A 249 -42.13 -1.87 7.53
C ASN A 249 -43.44 -2.50 6.99
N ASN A 250 -43.80 -3.72 7.41
CA ASN A 250 -44.92 -4.50 6.88
C ASN A 250 -44.91 -4.63 5.34
N ASN A 251 -43.74 -4.67 4.72
CA ASN A 251 -43.62 -4.77 3.27
C ASN A 251 -43.44 -6.24 2.84
N ILE A 252 -44.54 -6.83 2.36
CA ILE A 252 -44.61 -8.26 2.01
C ILE A 252 -43.80 -8.57 0.75
N GLU A 253 -43.77 -7.66 -0.23
CA GLU A 253 -43.07 -7.86 -1.50
C GLU A 253 -41.56 -7.95 -1.29
N LEU A 254 -41.00 -7.00 -0.53
CA LEU A 254 -39.57 -7.02 -0.18
C LEU A 254 -39.22 -8.24 0.67
N LEU A 255 -40.12 -8.63 1.57
CA LEU A 255 -39.94 -9.81 2.41
C LEU A 255 -39.90 -11.09 1.56
N GLN A 256 -40.80 -11.23 0.57
CA GLN A 256 -40.81 -12.37 -0.35
C GLN A 256 -39.49 -12.48 -1.12
N MET A 257 -39.01 -11.38 -1.71
CA MET A 257 -37.72 -11.38 -2.43
C MET A 257 -36.55 -11.78 -1.53
N LEU A 258 -36.54 -11.32 -0.28
CA LEU A 258 -35.49 -11.69 0.68
C LEU A 258 -35.60 -13.17 1.10
N VAL A 259 -36.81 -13.69 1.26
CA VAL A 259 -37.02 -15.11 1.61
C VAL A 259 -36.65 -16.02 0.43
N GLU A 260 -36.94 -15.61 -0.80
CA GLU A 260 -36.52 -16.32 -2.01
C GLU A 260 -34.99 -16.43 -2.11
N ASP A 261 -34.25 -15.33 -1.91
CA ASP A 261 -32.77 -15.36 -1.88
C ASP A 261 -32.23 -16.20 -0.71
N LEU A 262 -32.96 -16.27 0.42
CA LEU A 262 -32.57 -17.09 1.56
C LEU A 262 -32.75 -18.59 1.30
N LEU A 263 -33.84 -18.98 0.62
CA LEU A 263 -34.13 -20.37 0.26
C LEU A 263 -33.28 -20.84 -0.93
N HIS A 264 -33.01 -19.92 -1.86
CA HIS A 264 -32.28 -20.18 -3.10
C HIS A 264 -31.12 -19.19 -3.27
N PRO A 265 -30.08 -19.28 -2.42
CA PRO A 265 -28.95 -18.38 -2.49
C PRO A 265 -28.18 -18.57 -3.81
N LYS A 266 -27.74 -17.46 -4.40
CA LYS A 266 -26.94 -17.49 -5.63
C LYS A 266 -25.56 -18.09 -5.36
N SER A 267 -25.16 -19.06 -6.19
CA SER A 267 -24.00 -19.95 -5.95
C SER A 267 -22.63 -19.27 -6.04
N ASP A 268 -22.55 -18.08 -6.63
CA ASP A 268 -21.26 -17.48 -7.04
C ASP A 268 -20.94 -16.15 -6.34
N ARG A 269 -21.60 -15.85 -5.21
CA ARG A 269 -21.41 -14.57 -4.49
C ARG A 269 -19.97 -14.36 -4.04
N CYS A 270 -19.50 -13.10 -4.08
CA CYS A 270 -18.14 -12.75 -3.66
C CYS A 270 -17.88 -13.15 -2.20
N SER A 271 -16.67 -13.60 -1.86
CA SER A 271 -16.36 -14.03 -0.48
C SER A 271 -16.43 -12.89 0.54
N PHE A 272 -16.71 -13.26 1.80
CA PHE A 272 -16.58 -12.33 2.93
C PHE A 272 -15.14 -11.80 3.00
N PRO A 273 -14.93 -10.50 3.23
CA PRO A 273 -13.59 -9.92 3.27
C PRO A 273 -12.78 -10.53 4.41
N GLU A 274 -11.55 -10.95 4.11
CA GLU A 274 -10.67 -11.56 5.11
C GLU A 274 -10.24 -10.49 6.12
N VAL A 275 -10.53 -10.76 7.40
CA VAL A 275 -10.13 -9.88 8.49
C VAL A 275 -8.71 -10.26 8.90
N THR A 276 -7.73 -9.43 8.52
CA THR A 276 -6.32 -9.62 8.90
C THR A 276 -6.11 -9.54 10.41
N LEU A 277 -6.87 -8.68 11.10
CA LEU A 277 -6.84 -8.52 12.55
C LEU A 277 -7.76 -9.54 13.26
N LYS A 278 -7.23 -10.71 13.61
CA LYS A 278 -8.01 -11.78 14.27
C LYS A 278 -8.41 -11.47 15.72
N LYS A 279 -7.56 -10.73 16.44
CA LYS A 279 -7.79 -10.38 17.84
C LYS A 279 -7.18 -9.01 18.11
N GLN A 280 -7.95 -8.14 18.74
CA GLN A 280 -7.46 -6.91 19.34
C GLN A 280 -7.51 -7.08 20.84
N THR A 281 -6.37 -6.92 21.51
CA THR A 281 -6.33 -6.71 22.95
C THR A 281 -6.03 -5.24 23.21
N THR A 282 -6.42 -4.78 24.39
CA THR A 282 -6.12 -3.43 24.89
C THR A 282 -4.64 -3.23 25.20
N GLY A 283 -3.85 -4.30 25.14
CA GLY A 283 -2.42 -4.29 25.35
C GLY A 283 -2.03 -4.35 26.83
N ASN A 284 -0.74 -4.53 27.07
CA ASN A 284 -0.13 -4.44 28.38
C ASN A 284 0.62 -3.11 28.48
N ALA A 285 0.59 -2.46 29.64
CA ALA A 285 1.38 -1.26 29.84
C ALA A 285 2.87 -1.61 29.83
N SER A 286 3.66 -0.76 29.15
CA SER A 286 5.08 -1.00 28.96
C SER A 286 5.84 -0.84 30.28
N ILE A 287 6.55 -1.90 30.68
CA ILE A 287 7.42 -1.88 31.86
C ILE A 287 8.49 -0.79 31.72
N ARG A 288 8.97 -0.52 30.50
CA ARG A 288 9.96 0.55 30.25
C ARG A 288 9.42 1.94 30.55
N THR A 289 8.12 2.15 30.38
CA THR A 289 7.50 3.47 30.56
C THR A 289 7.12 3.72 32.03
N LEU A 290 6.78 2.67 32.77
CA LEU A 290 6.28 2.80 34.15
C LEU A 290 7.27 2.30 35.22
N GLY A 291 8.34 1.60 34.85
CA GLY A 291 9.39 1.13 35.77
C GLY A 291 9.03 -0.11 36.60
N PHE A 292 7.80 -0.61 36.51
CA PHE A 292 7.35 -1.84 37.18
C PHE A 292 6.35 -2.62 36.31
N ARG A 293 6.20 -3.92 36.59
CA ARG A 293 5.24 -4.78 35.88
C ARG A 293 3.82 -4.35 36.22
N THR A 294 3.11 -3.85 35.22
CA THR A 294 1.72 -3.41 35.34
C THR A 294 0.77 -4.46 34.81
N ALA A 295 -0.47 -4.43 35.32
CA ALA A 295 -1.55 -5.30 34.89
C ALA A 295 -1.97 -5.00 33.43
N GLU A 296 -2.69 -5.94 32.81
CA GLU A 296 -3.30 -5.74 31.49
C GLU A 296 -4.13 -4.46 31.49
N ILE A 297 -3.98 -3.65 30.43
CA ILE A 297 -4.71 -2.40 30.31
C ILE A 297 -6.17 -2.78 30.11
N MET A 298 -7.02 -2.61 31.10
CA MET A 298 -8.46 -2.83 30.93
C MET A 298 -9.02 -1.69 30.06
N ALA A 299 -9.88 -2.01 29.09
CA ALA A 299 -10.58 -1.02 28.25
C ALA A 299 -11.31 0.04 29.09
N SER A 300 -11.67 -0.32 30.33
CA SER A 300 -12.43 0.47 31.28
C SER A 300 -11.56 1.04 32.41
N ARG A 301 -10.47 1.75 32.11
CA ARG A 301 -9.86 2.70 33.07
C ARG A 301 -10.26 4.17 32.82
N GLY A 302 -11.22 4.41 31.92
CA GLY A 302 -11.75 5.74 31.59
C GLY A 302 -13.07 6.11 32.25
N ALA A 303 -13.57 5.37 33.25
CA ALA A 303 -14.90 5.61 33.81
C ALA A 303 -15.06 6.99 34.48
N ARG A 304 -13.95 7.65 34.88
CA ARG A 304 -13.99 8.97 35.53
C ARG A 304 -13.66 10.14 34.59
N GLU A 305 -12.60 10.06 33.77
CA GLU A 305 -12.22 11.19 32.91
C GLU A 305 -12.96 11.23 31.57
N GLY A 306 -13.18 10.07 30.92
CA GLY A 306 -13.80 10.02 29.61
C GLY A 306 -15.29 10.35 29.62
N ASN A 307 -16.03 9.83 30.62
CA ASN A 307 -17.45 10.13 30.77
C ASN A 307 -17.70 11.58 31.20
N ASN A 308 -16.83 12.17 32.02
CA ASN A 308 -16.94 13.57 32.43
C ASN A 308 -16.65 14.56 31.29
N ALA A 309 -15.88 14.15 30.28
CA ALA A 309 -15.65 14.97 29.08
C ALA A 309 -16.90 15.07 28.18
N LEU A 310 -17.77 14.05 28.21
CA LEU A 310 -19.03 14.00 27.44
C LEU A 310 -20.25 14.48 28.23
N LEU A 311 -20.16 14.57 29.56
CA LEU A 311 -21.21 15.05 30.46
C LEU A 311 -21.06 16.53 30.84
N LYS A 312 -20.50 17.38 29.96
CA LYS A 312 -20.67 18.82 30.11
C LYS A 312 -22.11 19.20 29.75
N VAL A 313 -22.97 19.15 30.75
CA VAL A 313 -24.16 20.01 30.91
C VAL A 313 -23.82 21.06 31.94
#